data_AF-A0AAE1MRU2-F1
#
_entry.id   AF-A0AAE1MRU2-F1
#
_cell.length_a   1.000
_cell.length_b   1.000
_cell.length_c   1.000
_cell.angle_alpha   90.00
_cell.angle_beta   90.00
_cell.angle_gamma   90.00
#
_symmetry.space_group_name_H-M   'P 1'
#
loop_
_entity.id
_entity.type
_entity.pdbx_description
1 polymer ?
#
loop_
_entity_poly.entity_id
_entity_poly.type
_entity_poly.pdbx_seq_one_letter_code
_entity_poly.pdbx_strand_id
1 'polypeptide(L)'
;MTSFAGTYGYAAPEIAFTMQANEKCDVYSFGVLTLEILMGRHPAELTCFGTHISTSYSLPLKNVLDQRLPPPSNLVAEEVMLIAKIALACLNEDPRSRPTMEQVSSILMRPKPFSVNQFNNITLGQLMPV
;
A
#
# COMPACT_ATOMS: atom_id res chain seq x y z
N MET A 1 -32.86 -0.88 0.18
CA MET A 1 -31.60 -1.60 -0.05
C MET A 1 -30.56 -0.55 -0.43
N THR A 2 -29.46 -0.43 0.30
CA THR A 2 -28.37 0.47 -0.06
C THR A 2 -27.59 -0.15 -1.22
N SER A 3 -27.54 0.54 -2.35
CA SER A 3 -26.77 0.09 -3.51
C SER A 3 -25.28 0.11 -3.15
N PHE A 4 -24.54 -0.91 -3.56
CA PHE A 4 -23.07 -0.90 -3.50
C PHE A 4 -22.56 0.35 -4.23
N ALA A 5 -21.82 1.20 -3.52
CA ALA A 5 -21.16 2.38 -4.06
C ALA A 5 -19.66 2.22 -3.81
N GLY A 6 -18.95 1.69 -4.79
CA GLY A 6 -17.51 1.47 -4.73
C GLY A 6 -16.93 1.29 -6.12
N THR A 7 -15.71 1.80 -6.33
CA THR A 7 -14.97 1.58 -7.58
C THR A 7 -14.29 0.22 -7.51
N TYR A 8 -14.53 -0.62 -8.53
CA TYR A 8 -13.89 -1.93 -8.62
C TYR A 8 -12.37 -1.78 -8.60
N GLY A 9 -11.69 -2.56 -7.75
CA GLY A 9 -10.25 -2.47 -7.54
C GLY A 9 -9.83 -1.66 -6.31
N TYR A 10 -10.67 -0.75 -5.80
CA TYR A 10 -10.39 0.06 -4.61
C TYR A 10 -11.25 -0.33 -3.40
N ALA A 11 -12.38 -1.00 -3.64
CA ALA A 11 -13.29 -1.41 -2.58
C ALA A 11 -12.66 -2.44 -1.63
N ALA A 12 -12.82 -2.21 -0.32
CA ALA A 12 -12.38 -3.14 0.70
C ALA A 12 -13.14 -4.47 0.61
N PRO A 13 -12.48 -5.62 0.88
CA PRO A 13 -13.06 -6.94 0.66
C PRO A 13 -14.33 -7.19 1.48
N GLU A 14 -14.43 -6.60 2.67
CA GLU A 14 -15.59 -6.75 3.54
C GLU A 14 -16.86 -6.08 3.01
N ILE A 15 -16.74 -5.04 2.17
CA ILE A 15 -17.91 -4.35 1.59
C ILE A 15 -18.75 -5.34 0.77
N ALA A 16 -18.12 -6.31 0.10
CA ALA A 16 -18.80 -7.31 -0.70
C ALA A 16 -19.71 -8.23 0.14
N PHE A 17 -19.40 -8.40 1.44
CA PHE A 17 -20.11 -9.31 2.33
C PHE A 17 -21.06 -8.58 3.29
N THR A 18 -20.65 -7.44 3.82
CA THR A 18 -21.41 -6.72 4.86
C THR A 18 -22.32 -5.64 4.28
N MET A 19 -22.02 -5.11 3.08
CA MET A 19 -22.62 -3.89 2.53
C MET A 19 -22.57 -2.68 3.47
N GLN A 20 -21.70 -2.71 4.49
CA GLN A 20 -21.54 -1.64 5.47
C GLN A 20 -20.23 -0.91 5.23
N ALA A 21 -20.32 0.33 4.75
CA ALA A 21 -19.18 1.22 4.68
C ALA A 21 -18.82 1.77 6.07
N ASN A 22 -17.52 1.78 6.37
CA ASN A 22 -16.95 2.38 7.57
C ASN A 22 -15.63 3.09 7.22
N GLU A 23 -15.04 3.78 8.17
CA GLU A 23 -13.78 4.50 7.99
C GLU A 23 -12.61 3.60 7.58
N LYS A 24 -12.67 2.30 7.90
CA LYS A 24 -11.64 1.32 7.52
C LYS A 24 -11.69 0.96 6.04
N CYS A 25 -12.85 1.13 5.39
CA CYS A 25 -12.97 0.93 3.94
C CYS A 25 -12.25 2.05 3.17
N ASP A 26 -12.30 3.27 3.69
CA ASP A 26 -11.55 4.41 3.14
C ASP A 26 -10.04 4.21 3.32
N VAL A 27 -9.61 3.66 4.47
CA VAL A 27 -8.20 3.30 4.72
C VAL A 27 -7.71 2.27 3.69
N TYR A 28 -8.51 1.23 3.41
CA TYR A 28 -8.15 0.24 2.39
C TYR A 28 -8.01 0.88 1.00
N SER A 29 -8.99 1.69 0.61
CA SER A 29 -9.01 2.41 -0.67
C SER A 29 -7.77 3.32 -0.81
N PHE A 30 -7.37 3.99 0.27
CA PHE A 30 -6.14 4.77 0.34
C PHE A 30 -4.89 3.90 0.14
N GLY A 31 -4.84 2.71 0.72
CA GLY A 31 -3.76 1.74 0.50
C GLY A 31 -3.61 1.33 -0.96
N VAL A 32 -4.72 1.06 -1.64
CA VAL A 32 -4.76 0.74 -3.08
C VAL A 32 -4.21 1.91 -3.91
N LEU A 33 -4.73 3.12 -3.67
CA LEU A 33 -4.28 4.33 -4.36
C LEU A 33 -2.80 4.62 -4.12
N THR A 34 -2.31 4.38 -2.91
CA THR A 34 -0.90 4.60 -2.57
C THR A 34 0.00 3.65 -3.35
N LEU A 35 -0.37 2.36 -3.47
CA LEU A 35 0.38 1.42 -4.31
C LEU A 35 0.31 1.79 -5.80
N GLU A 36 -0.86 2.22 -6.29
CA GLU A 36 -1.01 2.71 -7.67
C GLU A 36 -0.02 3.84 -7.98
N ILE A 37 0.11 4.81 -7.07
CA ILE A 37 1.07 5.92 -7.19
C ILE A 37 2.51 5.40 -7.20
N LEU A 38 2.86 4.49 -6.28
CA LEU A 38 4.23 3.94 -6.21
C LEU A 38 4.60 3.17 -7.47
N MET A 39 3.66 2.44 -8.04
CA MET A 39 3.85 1.61 -9.22
C MET A 39 3.73 2.38 -10.54
N GLY A 40 3.04 3.52 -10.53
CA GLY A 40 2.72 4.30 -11.73
C GLY A 40 1.73 3.65 -12.69
N ARG A 41 0.99 2.63 -12.23
CA ARG A 41 0.02 1.84 -13.02
C ARG A 41 -1.10 1.29 -12.15
N HIS A 42 -2.24 0.98 -12.77
CA HIS A 42 -3.45 0.59 -12.04
C HIS A 42 -3.31 -0.79 -11.36
N PRO A 43 -3.71 -0.97 -10.09
CA PRO A 43 -3.54 -2.22 -9.34
C PRO A 43 -4.22 -3.44 -9.97
N ALA A 44 -5.34 -3.25 -10.68
CA ALA A 44 -6.01 -4.33 -11.41
C ALA A 44 -5.18 -4.91 -12.57
N GLU A 45 -4.14 -4.19 -13.03
CA GLU A 45 -3.20 -4.74 -14.00
C GLU A 45 -2.28 -5.77 -13.34
N LEU A 46 -1.96 -5.65 -12.04
CA LEU A 46 -1.11 -6.63 -11.34
C LEU A 46 -1.77 -8.01 -11.22
N THR A 47 -3.07 -8.04 -10.95
CA THR A 47 -3.88 -9.26 -10.97
C THR A 47 -3.96 -9.86 -12.37
N CYS A 48 -3.94 -9.04 -13.43
CA CYS A 48 -3.88 -9.50 -14.82
C CYS A 48 -2.51 -10.12 -15.19
N PHE A 49 -1.41 -9.70 -14.56
CA PHE A 49 -0.09 -10.32 -14.70
C PHE A 49 0.09 -11.62 -13.89
N GLY A 50 -0.97 -12.14 -13.28
CA GLY A 50 -0.91 -13.37 -12.46
C GLY A 50 -0.27 -13.17 -11.07
N THR A 51 0.02 -11.92 -10.71
CA THR A 51 0.55 -11.55 -9.39
C THR A 51 -0.62 -11.14 -8.51
N HIS A 52 -1.08 -12.02 -7.64
CA HIS A 52 -1.83 -11.59 -6.46
C HIS A 52 -0.96 -10.56 -5.71
N ILE A 53 -1.58 -9.57 -5.06
CA ILE A 53 -0.87 -8.74 -4.07
C ILE A 53 -0.11 -9.64 -3.09
N SER A 54 -0.67 -10.83 -2.80
CA SER A 54 0.00 -11.89 -2.03
C SER A 54 1.26 -12.50 -2.63
N THR A 55 1.38 -12.63 -3.96
CA THR A 55 2.61 -13.07 -4.63
C THR A 55 3.56 -11.90 -4.94
N SER A 56 3.09 -10.65 -4.79
CA SER A 56 3.91 -9.44 -4.91
C SER A 56 4.86 -9.27 -3.72
N TYR A 57 4.58 -9.93 -2.59
CA TYR A 57 5.37 -9.83 -1.36
C TYR A 57 6.81 -10.36 -1.50
N SER A 58 7.07 -11.22 -2.47
CA SER A 58 8.41 -11.75 -2.77
C SER A 58 9.20 -10.86 -3.74
N LEU A 59 8.57 -9.87 -4.37
CA LEU A 59 9.25 -8.98 -5.31
C LEU A 59 10.08 -7.93 -4.56
N PRO A 60 11.30 -7.62 -5.05
CA PRO A 60 12.05 -6.47 -4.60
C PRO A 60 11.23 -5.20 -4.79
N LEU A 61 11.19 -4.31 -3.78
CA LEU A 61 10.41 -3.06 -3.85
C LEU A 61 10.74 -2.27 -5.12
N LYS A 62 12.03 -2.19 -5.49
CA LYS A 62 12.51 -1.52 -6.71
C LYS A 62 11.86 -1.99 -8.02
N ASN A 63 11.41 -3.24 -8.10
CA ASN A 63 10.77 -3.81 -9.29
C ASN A 63 9.26 -3.53 -9.32
N VAL A 64 8.69 -3.13 -8.17
CA VAL A 64 7.29 -2.74 -8.04
C VAL A 64 7.12 -1.26 -8.34
N LEU A 65 8.13 -0.43 -8.03
CA LEU A 65 8.11 1.01 -8.31
C LEU A 65 7.96 1.32 -9.81
N ASP A 66 7.44 2.51 -10.12
CA ASP A 66 7.32 3.03 -11.47
C ASP A 66 8.69 3.06 -12.18
N GLN A 67 8.86 2.18 -13.17
CA GLN A 67 10.09 2.02 -13.93
C GLN A 67 10.37 3.20 -14.88
N ARG A 68 9.42 4.13 -15.06
CA ARG A 68 9.63 5.37 -15.82
C ARG A 68 10.45 6.39 -15.04
N LEU A 69 10.55 6.23 -13.72
CA LEU A 69 11.34 7.09 -12.84
C LEU A 69 12.74 6.50 -12.62
N PRO A 70 13.77 7.33 -12.43
CA PRO A 70 15.07 6.83 -12.01
C PRO A 70 14.97 6.18 -10.62
N PRO A 71 15.83 5.19 -10.31
CA PRO A 71 15.87 4.60 -8.97
C PRO A 71 16.05 5.69 -7.89
N PRO A 72 15.32 5.61 -6.76
CA PRO A 72 15.40 6.64 -5.73
C PRO A 72 16.78 6.68 -5.08
N SER A 73 17.26 7.89 -4.77
CA SER A 73 18.46 8.09 -3.94
C SER A 73 18.22 7.57 -2.52
N ASN A 74 19.26 7.24 -1.76
CA ASN A 74 19.14 6.60 -0.43
C ASN A 74 18.10 7.28 0.49
N LEU A 75 18.06 8.61 0.53
CA LEU A 75 17.09 9.37 1.35
C LEU A 75 15.65 9.21 0.86
N VAL A 76 15.42 9.42 -0.44
CA VAL A 76 14.09 9.28 -1.06
C VAL A 76 13.60 7.85 -0.93
N ALA A 77 14.53 6.91 -1.06
CA ALA A 77 14.24 5.51 -0.97
C ALA A 77 13.65 5.18 0.42
N GLU A 78 14.25 5.66 1.53
CA GLU A 78 13.74 5.48 2.90
C GLU A 78 12.27 5.91 3.03
N GLU A 79 11.91 7.00 2.37
CA GLU A 79 10.54 7.50 2.33
C GLU A 79 9.62 6.59 1.52
N VAL A 80 10.07 6.16 0.35
CA VAL A 80 9.34 5.23 -0.51
C VAL A 80 9.06 3.90 0.21
N MET A 81 10.02 3.37 0.97
CA MET A 81 9.79 2.16 1.79
C MET A 81 8.79 2.41 2.91
N LEU A 82 8.86 3.55 3.59
CA LEU A 82 7.89 3.88 4.63
C LEU A 82 6.48 3.97 4.05
N ILE A 83 6.32 4.66 2.92
CA ILE A 83 5.03 4.79 2.22
C ILE A 83 4.53 3.41 1.80
N ALA A 84 5.40 2.54 1.27
CA ALA A 84 5.05 1.16 0.93
C ALA A 84 4.60 0.35 2.16
N LYS A 85 5.29 0.46 3.31
CA LYS A 85 4.87 -0.17 4.58
C LYS A 85 3.47 0.27 4.98
N ILE A 86 3.20 1.57 4.94
CA ILE A 86 1.90 2.14 5.30
C ILE A 86 0.81 1.63 4.36
N ALA A 87 1.07 1.64 3.05
CA ALA A 87 0.13 1.16 2.05
C ALA A 87 -0.25 -0.31 2.31
N LEU A 88 0.74 -1.16 2.60
CA LEU A 88 0.50 -2.57 2.91
C LEU A 88 -0.27 -2.77 4.22
N ALA A 89 0.02 -1.99 5.25
CA ALA A 89 -0.74 -2.02 6.49
C ALA A 89 -2.21 -1.59 6.28
N CYS A 90 -2.46 -0.63 5.38
CA CYS A 90 -3.81 -0.20 5.01
C CYS A 90 -4.59 -1.29 4.25
N LEU A 91 -3.89 -2.17 3.52
CA LEU A 91 -4.47 -3.25 2.72
C LEU A 91 -4.72 -4.55 3.50
N ASN A 92 -4.62 -4.53 4.83
CA ASN A 92 -4.87 -5.71 5.65
C ASN A 92 -6.32 -6.23 5.43
N GLU A 93 -6.46 -7.54 5.29
CA GLU A 93 -7.78 -8.18 5.11
C GLU A 93 -8.69 -7.96 6.32
N ASP A 94 -8.15 -7.98 7.54
CA ASP A 94 -8.89 -7.63 8.75
C ASP A 94 -8.97 -6.10 8.90
N PRO A 95 -10.17 -5.48 8.82
CA PRO A 95 -10.32 -4.03 8.96
C PRO A 95 -9.81 -3.48 10.29
N ARG A 96 -9.79 -4.30 11.35
CA ARG A 96 -9.32 -3.90 12.69
C ARG A 96 -7.80 -3.78 12.76
N SER A 97 -7.10 -4.52 11.91
CA SER A 97 -5.64 -4.50 11.82
C SER A 97 -5.12 -3.36 10.94
N ARG A 98 -5.99 -2.69 10.18
CA ARG A 98 -5.63 -1.49 9.43
C ARG A 98 -5.38 -0.32 10.38
N PRO A 99 -4.44 0.59 10.07
CA PRO A 99 -4.28 1.83 10.84
C PRO A 99 -5.52 2.73 10.75
N THR A 100 -5.58 3.79 11.55
CA THR A 100 -6.52 4.90 11.33
C THR A 100 -5.90 5.93 10.38
N MET A 101 -6.71 6.74 9.70
CA MET A 101 -6.18 7.83 8.87
C MET A 101 -5.40 8.87 9.67
N GLU A 102 -5.69 9.03 10.96
CA GLU A 102 -4.89 9.85 11.89
C GLU A 102 -3.49 9.25 12.11
N GLN A 103 -3.39 7.92 12.29
CA GLN A 103 -2.09 7.25 12.40
C GLN A 103 -1.31 7.37 11.09
N VAL A 104 -1.97 7.16 9.95
CA VAL A 104 -1.36 7.32 8.62
C VAL A 104 -0.81 8.73 8.44
N SER A 105 -1.62 9.77 8.68
CA SER A 105 -1.19 11.16 8.52
C SER A 105 -0.07 11.53 9.49
N SER A 106 -0.15 11.07 10.75
CA SER A 106 0.90 11.30 11.74
C SER A 106 2.24 10.71 11.30
N ILE A 107 2.26 9.48 10.76
CA ILE A 107 3.50 8.84 10.31
C ILE A 107 4.08 9.57 9.09
N LEU A 108 3.23 9.97 8.14
CA LEU A 108 3.67 10.69 6.93
C LEU A 108 4.21 12.10 7.24
N MET A 109 3.70 12.75 8.29
CA MET A 109 4.08 14.11 8.67
C MET A 109 5.27 14.17 9.64
N ARG A 110 5.76 13.04 10.17
CA ARG A 110 6.89 13.04 11.11
C ARG A 110 8.18 13.52 10.43
N PRO A 111 8.87 14.55 10.97
CA PRO A 111 10.23 14.89 10.56
C PRO A 111 11.16 13.71 10.86
N LYS A 112 11.91 13.22 9.86
CA LYS A 112 12.76 12.03 10.04
C LYS A 112 14.18 12.41 10.44
N PRO A 113 14.76 11.77 11.46
CA PRO A 113 16.20 11.78 11.67
C PRO A 113 16.87 10.94 10.57
N PHE A 114 17.87 11.51 9.92
CA PHE A 114 18.66 10.85 8.88
C PHE A 114 19.27 9.55 9.40
N SER A 115 18.96 8.40 8.79
CA SER A 115 19.63 7.14 9.10
C SER A 115 19.83 6.31 7.85
N VAL A 116 20.85 6.68 7.08
CA VAL A 116 21.36 5.94 5.92
C VAL A 116 21.56 4.48 6.34
N ASN A 117 20.86 3.52 5.73
CA ASN A 117 21.38 2.19 5.33
C ASN A 117 20.36 1.30 4.56
N GLN A 118 20.80 0.88 3.36
CA GLN A 118 20.48 -0.31 2.56
C GLN A 118 19.06 -0.54 1.99
N PHE A 119 18.77 0.15 0.88
CA PHE A 119 17.58 -0.05 0.04
C PHE A 119 17.58 -1.30 -0.85
N ASN A 120 18.77 -1.75 -1.22
CA ASN A 120 18.89 -2.56 -2.45
C ASN A 120 18.34 -3.99 -2.32
N ASN A 121 18.03 -4.45 -1.10
CA ASN A 121 17.72 -5.86 -0.82
C ASN A 121 16.38 -6.07 -0.07
N ILE A 122 15.53 -5.05 0.07
CA ILE A 122 14.29 -5.17 0.85
C ILE A 122 13.12 -5.64 -0.03
N THR A 123 12.44 -6.71 0.39
CA THR A 123 11.23 -7.23 -0.25
C THR A 123 9.97 -6.71 0.42
N LEU A 124 8.83 -6.68 -0.29
CA LEU A 124 7.57 -6.24 0.28
C LEU A 124 7.13 -7.04 1.53
N GLY A 125 7.46 -8.33 1.60
CA GLY A 125 7.13 -9.17 2.76
C GLY A 125 7.84 -8.73 4.05
N GLN A 126 9.02 -8.11 3.94
CA GLN A 126 9.75 -7.56 5.10
C GLN A 126 9.17 -6.25 5.62
N LEU A 127 8.15 -5.71 4.94
CA LEU A 127 7.48 -4.46 5.28
C LEU A 127 6.17 -4.68 6.04
N MET A 128 5.70 -5.93 6.16
CA MET A 128 4.49 -6.24 6.92
C MET A 128 4.78 -6.23 8.43
N PRO A 129 3.88 -5.67 9.26
CA PRO A 129 3.88 -5.96 10.69
C PRO A 129 3.54 -7.44 10.90
N VAL A 130 4.29 -8.11 11.78
CA VAL A 130 3.96 -9.46 12.30
C VAL A 130 2.64 -9.40 13.05
#